data_AF-A0A7J3A4G2-F1
#
_entry.id   AF-A0A7J3A4G2-F1
#
_cell.length_a   1.000
_cell.length_b   1.000
_cell.length_c   1.000
_cell.angle_alpha   90.00
_cell.angle_beta   90.00
_cell.angle_gamma   90.00
#
_symmetry.space_group_name_H-M   'P 1'
#
loop_
_entity.id
_entity.type
_entity.pdbx_description
1 polymer ?
#
loop_
_entity_poly.entity_id
_entity_poly.type
_entity_poly.pdbx_seq_one_letter_code
_entity_poly.pdbx_strand_id
1 'polypeptide(L)'
;MAAYYGCQITRPYGYFDDPEFPISLEKIISWIGGQPVESYMKTKCCGGMLMLTNEEEVLTAIKKIFNSYARIGAECIVTACPLCHLNLEIARTTLGERIDLDKDIPIIYFTQLIGFAFNIPNSELGISRNIEERLSKKTVLTATVRGGENG
;
A
#
# COMPACT_ATOMS: atom_id res chain seq x y z
N MET A 1 -2.07 -8.79 1.71
CA MET A 1 -1.85 -7.40 1.21
C MET A 1 -2.63 -6.43 2.06
N ALA A 2 -2.11 -5.27 2.41
CA ALA A 2 -2.79 -4.32 3.28
C ALA A 2 -3.28 -3.09 2.52
N ALA A 3 -4.56 -2.73 2.65
CA ALA A 3 -5.09 -1.52 2.05
C ALA A 3 -4.70 -0.27 2.87
N TYR A 4 -4.31 0.80 2.18
CA TYR A 4 -4.03 2.11 2.74
C TYR A 4 -4.67 3.20 1.88
N TYR A 5 -5.81 3.69 2.34
CA TYR A 5 -6.61 4.74 1.69
C TYR A 5 -6.00 6.12 1.91
N GLY A 6 -5.34 6.30 3.06
CA GLY A 6 -5.01 7.62 3.58
C GLY A 6 -6.26 8.32 4.12
N CYS A 7 -6.09 9.57 4.51
CA CYS A 7 -7.09 10.28 5.31
C CYS A 7 -8.21 10.96 4.51
N GLN A 8 -8.00 11.25 3.21
CA GLN A 8 -8.92 12.09 2.43
C GLN A 8 -9.81 11.32 1.46
N ILE A 9 -9.49 10.08 1.10
CA ILE A 9 -10.21 9.35 0.04
C ILE A 9 -11.67 9.07 0.40
N THR A 10 -11.95 8.76 1.66
CA THR A 10 -13.29 8.33 2.13
C THR A 10 -13.97 9.38 3.01
N ARG A 11 -13.25 10.45 3.34
CA ARG A 11 -13.70 11.56 4.17
C ARG A 11 -14.08 12.77 3.30
N PRO A 12 -14.93 13.67 3.80
CA PRO A 12 -15.58 13.65 5.11
C PRO A 12 -16.98 13.00 5.10
N TYR A 13 -17.61 12.85 3.93
CA TYR A 13 -19.06 12.60 3.86
C TYR A 13 -19.47 11.13 3.68
N GLY A 14 -18.52 10.23 3.40
CA GLY A 14 -18.82 8.80 3.30
C GLY A 14 -19.72 8.37 2.14
N TYR A 15 -19.87 9.20 1.10
CA TYR A 15 -20.73 8.88 -0.05
C TYR A 15 -20.23 7.69 -0.88
N PHE A 16 -18.91 7.51 -0.94
CA PHE A 16 -18.27 6.46 -1.73
C PHE A 16 -18.03 5.20 -0.91
N ASP A 17 -17.51 5.35 0.30
CA ASP A 17 -17.16 4.28 1.23
C ASP A 17 -17.17 4.82 2.66
N ASP A 18 -17.08 3.96 3.67
CA ASP A 18 -17.09 4.39 5.06
C ASP A 18 -15.87 5.29 5.38
N PRO A 19 -16.06 6.46 6.03
CA PRO A 19 -14.97 7.38 6.35
C PRO A 19 -13.86 6.82 7.26
N GLU A 20 -14.16 5.84 8.10
CA GLU A 20 -13.23 5.25 9.08
C GLU A 20 -12.90 3.79 8.74
N PHE A 21 -13.88 3.02 8.24
CA PHE A 21 -13.81 1.58 7.98
C PHE A 21 -14.08 1.20 6.51
N PRO A 22 -13.42 1.82 5.53
CA PRO A 22 -13.70 1.54 4.11
C PRO A 22 -13.25 0.15 3.68
N ILE A 23 -13.84 -0.38 2.61
CA ILE A 23 -13.56 -1.74 2.11
C ILE A 23 -13.31 -1.81 0.59
N SER A 24 -13.39 -0.71 -0.14
CA SER A 24 -13.23 -0.67 -1.61
C SER A 24 -11.85 -1.15 -2.11
N LEU A 25 -10.74 -0.78 -1.47
CA LEU A 25 -9.41 -1.28 -1.83
C LEU A 25 -9.27 -2.77 -1.51
N GLU A 26 -9.80 -3.23 -0.36
CA GLU A 26 -9.83 -4.65 -0.02
C GLU A 26 -10.65 -5.46 -1.04
N LYS A 27 -11.75 -4.89 -1.55
CA LYS A 27 -12.54 -5.46 -2.66
C LYS A 27 -11.71 -5.55 -3.94
N ILE A 28 -10.97 -4.50 -4.30
CA ILE A 28 -10.07 -4.51 -5.47
C ILE A 28 -9.02 -5.62 -5.31
N ILE A 29 -8.35 -5.68 -4.15
CA ILE A 29 -7.34 -6.72 -3.84
C ILE A 29 -7.96 -8.11 -3.98
N SER A 30 -9.15 -8.33 -3.43
CA SER A 30 -9.82 -9.63 -3.48
C SER A 30 -10.25 -10.00 -4.90
N TRP A 31 -10.74 -9.02 -5.66
CA TRP A 31 -11.25 -9.21 -7.02
C TRP A 31 -10.16 -9.68 -7.99
N ILE A 32 -8.94 -9.20 -7.82
CA ILE A 32 -7.77 -9.63 -8.59
C ILE A 32 -7.07 -10.87 -8.00
N GLY A 33 -7.72 -11.59 -7.08
CA GLY A 33 -7.22 -12.84 -6.48
C GLY A 33 -6.30 -12.67 -5.26
N GLY A 34 -5.97 -11.45 -4.85
CA GLY A 34 -5.19 -11.17 -3.65
C GLY A 34 -5.96 -11.43 -2.36
N GLN A 35 -5.24 -11.49 -1.24
CA GLN A 35 -5.83 -11.67 0.09
C GLN A 35 -5.60 -10.41 0.95
N PRO A 36 -6.63 -9.57 1.18
CA PRO A 36 -6.48 -8.38 2.01
C PRO A 36 -6.32 -8.78 3.49
N VAL A 37 -5.40 -8.13 4.20
CA VAL A 37 -5.29 -8.22 5.67
C VAL A 37 -6.00 -7.03 6.30
N GLU A 38 -6.72 -7.28 7.39
CA GLU A 38 -7.46 -6.23 8.09
C GLU A 38 -6.51 -5.32 8.89
N SER A 39 -6.71 -4.01 8.78
CA SER A 39 -5.89 -3.02 9.48
C SER A 39 -6.68 -1.78 9.89
N TYR A 40 -6.45 -1.34 11.12
CA TYR A 40 -6.97 -0.07 11.65
C TYR A 40 -6.17 1.15 11.17
N MET A 41 -5.03 0.95 10.52
CA MET A 41 -4.19 2.04 10.01
C MET A 41 -4.64 2.55 8.62
N LYS A 42 -5.60 1.87 7.99
CA LYS A 42 -5.97 2.09 6.58
C LYS A 42 -6.44 3.50 6.22
N THR A 43 -7.00 4.26 7.18
CA THR A 43 -7.48 5.66 7.00
C THR A 43 -6.64 6.69 7.76
N LYS A 44 -5.54 6.28 8.42
CA LYS A 44 -4.68 7.22 9.15
C LYS A 44 -3.93 8.12 8.18
N CYS A 45 -3.60 9.32 8.63
CA CYS A 45 -2.88 10.30 7.81
C CYS A 45 -1.42 9.89 7.66
N CYS A 46 -0.87 10.02 6.45
CA CYS A 46 0.55 9.80 6.19
C CYS A 46 1.43 10.99 6.62
N GLY A 47 0.82 12.14 6.96
CA GLY A 47 1.55 13.36 7.32
C GLY A 47 2.15 14.13 6.14
N GLY A 48 1.88 13.75 4.89
CA GLY A 48 2.60 14.28 3.71
C GLY A 48 2.61 15.80 3.57
N MET A 49 1.55 16.49 3.98
CA MET A 49 1.49 17.96 3.94
C MET A 49 2.46 18.64 4.92
N LEU A 50 2.93 17.92 5.94
CA LEU A 50 3.82 18.42 6.99
C LEU A 50 5.25 17.90 6.84
N MET A 51 5.54 17.09 5.81
CA MET A 51 6.84 16.42 5.66
C MET A 51 8.02 17.41 5.63
N LEU A 52 7.81 18.61 5.08
CA LEU A 52 8.85 19.65 4.99
C LEU A 52 8.99 20.50 6.27
N THR A 53 7.95 20.57 7.10
CA THR A 53 7.91 21.48 8.27
C THR A 53 8.04 20.73 9.60
N ASN A 54 7.67 19.45 9.63
CA ASN A 54 7.56 18.61 10.82
C ASN A 54 7.97 17.17 10.47
N GLU A 55 9.14 17.02 9.86
CA GLU A 55 9.64 15.74 9.35
C GLU A 55 9.67 14.66 10.45
N GLU A 56 10.18 14.96 11.64
CA GLU A 56 10.32 13.97 12.72
C GLU A 56 8.97 13.38 13.17
N GLU A 57 7.95 14.22 13.31
CA GLU A 57 6.59 13.78 13.67
C GLU A 57 5.97 12.95 12.55
N VAL A 58 6.18 13.35 11.29
CA VAL A 58 5.70 12.62 10.12
C VAL A 58 6.35 11.24 10.01
N LEU A 59 7.68 11.16 10.15
CA LEU A 59 8.42 9.90 10.17
C LEU A 59 7.96 8.99 11.32
N THR A 60 7.67 9.57 12.49
CA THR A 60 7.11 8.83 13.64
C THR A 60 5.73 8.24 13.32
N ALA A 61 4.86 9.02 12.66
CA ALA A 61 3.53 8.55 12.24
C ALA A 61 3.63 7.43 11.19
N ILE A 62 4.51 7.59 10.20
CA ILE A 62 4.72 6.60 9.14
C ILE A 62 5.33 5.31 9.71
N LYS A 63 6.29 5.41 10.63
CA LYS A 63 6.82 4.24 11.33
C LYS A 63 5.73 3.44 12.03
N LYS A 64 4.72 4.09 12.63
CA LYS A 64 3.56 3.39 13.23
C LYS A 64 2.73 2.66 12.16
N ILE A 65 2.54 3.26 10.99
CA ILE A 65 1.83 2.63 9.86
C ILE A 65 2.58 1.37 9.41
N PHE A 66 3.87 1.47 9.11
CA PHE A 66 4.68 0.32 8.70
C PHE A 66 4.71 -0.79 9.74
N ASN A 67 5.01 -0.46 11.01
CA ASN A 67 5.07 -1.44 12.08
C ASN A 67 3.72 -2.14 12.29
N SER A 68 2.60 -1.42 12.14
CA SER A 68 1.27 -2.04 12.21
C SER A 68 1.06 -3.06 11.09
N TYR A 69 1.46 -2.73 9.86
CA TYR A 69 1.31 -3.63 8.72
C TYR A 69 2.26 -4.84 8.80
N ALA A 70 3.49 -4.64 9.27
CA ALA A 70 4.44 -5.72 9.50
C ALA A 70 3.92 -6.75 10.53
N ARG A 71 3.35 -6.26 11.64
CA ARG A 71 2.80 -7.10 12.74
C ARG A 71 1.64 -7.99 12.29
N ILE A 72 0.80 -7.51 11.37
CA ILE A 72 -0.31 -8.31 10.82
C ILE A 72 0.09 -9.15 9.61
N GLY A 73 1.39 -9.22 9.29
CA GLY A 73 1.90 -10.05 8.21
C GLY A 73 1.61 -9.54 6.80
N ALA A 74 1.44 -8.22 6.62
CA ALA A 74 1.26 -7.65 5.30
C ALA A 74 2.51 -7.85 4.43
N GLU A 75 2.35 -8.49 3.27
CA GLU A 75 3.44 -8.68 2.30
C GLU A 75 3.58 -7.50 1.33
N CYS A 76 2.58 -6.62 1.27
CA CYS A 76 2.56 -5.43 0.42
C CYS A 76 1.52 -4.44 0.95
N ILE A 77 1.80 -3.13 0.85
CA ILE A 77 0.86 -2.05 1.14
C ILE A 77 0.30 -1.52 -0.19
N VAL A 78 -1.03 -1.50 -0.33
CA VAL A 78 -1.74 -1.02 -1.51
C VAL A 78 -2.32 0.36 -1.22
N THR A 79 -1.87 1.35 -1.98
CA THR A 79 -2.22 2.76 -1.77
C THR A 79 -3.19 3.28 -2.82
N ALA A 80 -4.07 4.21 -2.43
CA ALA A 80 -4.98 4.92 -3.36
C ALA A 80 -4.85 6.44 -3.36
N CYS A 81 -3.98 6.99 -2.51
CA CYS A 81 -3.67 8.42 -2.50
C CYS A 81 -2.23 8.61 -3.03
N PRO A 82 -2.03 9.40 -4.11
CA PRO A 82 -0.70 9.63 -4.68
C PRO A 82 0.29 10.25 -3.69
N LEU A 83 -0.17 11.21 -2.86
CA LEU A 83 0.66 11.82 -1.82
C LEU A 83 1.06 10.78 -0.77
N CYS A 84 0.14 9.92 -0.36
CA CYS A 84 0.46 8.83 0.56
C CYS A 84 1.49 7.86 -0.02
N HIS A 85 1.34 7.48 -1.28
CA HIS A 85 2.27 6.60 -1.96
C HIS A 85 3.69 7.17 -1.94
N LEU A 86 3.85 8.41 -2.41
CA LEU A 86 5.14 9.10 -2.42
C LEU A 86 5.72 9.26 -1.01
N ASN A 87 4.90 9.69 -0.05
CA ASN A 87 5.38 10.01 1.29
C ASN A 87 5.83 8.75 2.04
N LEU A 88 5.11 7.63 1.88
CA LEU A 88 5.52 6.35 2.47
C LEU A 88 6.83 5.84 1.84
N GLU A 89 7.01 6.01 0.53
CA GLU A 89 8.25 5.64 -0.18
C GLU A 89 9.46 6.46 0.28
N ILE A 90 9.32 7.78 0.38
CA ILE A 90 10.37 8.68 0.89
C ILE A 90 10.70 8.31 2.34
N ALA A 91 9.68 8.25 3.20
CA ALA A 91 9.88 7.98 4.62
C ALA A 91 10.48 6.60 4.88
N ARG A 92 10.15 5.58 4.08
CA ARG A 92 10.81 4.27 4.15
C ARG A 92 12.32 4.40 3.95
N THR A 93 12.73 5.14 2.91
CA THR A 93 14.15 5.40 2.62
C THR A 93 14.82 6.16 3.77
N THR A 94 14.17 7.20 4.31
CA THR A 94 14.71 7.98 5.42
C THR A 94 14.79 7.19 6.72
N LEU A 95 13.80 6.33 6.99
CA LEU A 95 13.74 5.54 8.22
C LEU A 95 14.72 4.37 8.21
N GLY A 96 14.97 3.74 7.05
CA GLY A 96 15.87 2.60 6.93
C GLY A 96 15.61 1.54 8.00
N GLU A 97 16.68 1.05 8.64
CA GLU A 97 16.65 0.05 9.74
C GLU A 97 15.86 0.48 10.99
N ARG A 98 15.36 1.73 11.06
CA ARG A 98 14.54 2.20 12.20
C ARG A 98 13.09 1.71 12.11
N ILE A 99 12.64 1.20 10.97
CA ILE A 99 11.39 0.43 10.88
C ILE A 99 11.71 -1.01 11.28
N ASP A 100 10.75 -1.74 11.84
CA ASP A 100 10.86 -3.18 12.09
C ASP A 100 10.93 -3.90 10.72
N LEU A 101 12.11 -3.84 10.09
CA LEU A 101 12.39 -4.15 8.68
C LEU A 101 12.68 -5.62 8.42
N ASP A 102 12.42 -6.51 9.38
CA ASP A 102 12.43 -7.96 9.11
C ASP A 102 11.50 -8.34 7.93
N LYS A 103 10.63 -7.41 7.52
CA LYS A 103 9.94 -7.40 6.22
C LYS A 103 10.09 -6.01 5.58
N ASP A 104 10.92 -5.87 4.54
CA ASP A 104 10.85 -4.72 3.62
C ASP A 104 9.55 -4.81 2.82
N ILE A 105 8.48 -4.21 3.36
CA ILE A 105 7.14 -4.29 2.76
C ILE A 105 7.06 -3.33 1.57
N PRO A 106 6.91 -3.82 0.33
CA PRO A 106 6.73 -2.97 -0.84
C PRO A 106 5.41 -2.20 -0.81
N ILE A 107 5.42 -0.98 -1.35
CA ILE A 107 4.23 -0.14 -1.49
C ILE A 107 3.85 -0.10 -2.97
N ILE A 108 2.65 -0.56 -3.32
CA ILE A 108 2.12 -0.50 -4.69
C ILE A 108 0.95 0.46 -4.78
N TYR A 109 0.85 1.19 -5.89
CA TYR A 109 -0.35 1.99 -6.15
C TYR A 109 -1.45 1.09 -6.74
N PHE A 110 -2.71 1.31 -6.36
CA PHE A 110 -3.79 0.36 -6.71
C PHE A 110 -3.98 0.16 -8.22
N THR A 111 -3.73 1.18 -9.06
CA THR A 111 -3.79 1.01 -10.52
C THR A 111 -2.62 0.21 -11.07
N GLN A 112 -1.42 0.33 -10.47
CA GLN A 112 -0.28 -0.53 -10.81
C GLN A 112 -0.60 -1.98 -10.46
N LEU A 113 -1.24 -2.21 -9.33
CA LEU A 113 -1.69 -3.54 -8.91
C LEU A 113 -2.72 -4.14 -9.89
N ILE A 114 -3.72 -3.35 -10.32
CA ILE A 114 -4.69 -3.78 -11.34
C ILE A 114 -4.00 -4.09 -12.66
N GLY A 115 -3.12 -3.21 -13.13
CA GLY A 115 -2.38 -3.41 -14.37
C GLY A 115 -1.49 -4.65 -14.32
N PHE A 116 -0.88 -4.93 -13.17
CA PHE A 116 -0.11 -6.15 -12.96
C PHE A 116 -0.99 -7.40 -13.08
N ALA A 117 -2.20 -7.39 -12.49
CA ALA A 117 -3.15 -8.49 -12.61
C ALA A 117 -3.61 -8.73 -14.07
N PHE A 118 -3.56 -7.69 -14.92
CA PHE A 118 -3.84 -7.78 -16.36
C PHE A 118 -2.61 -8.13 -17.21
N ASN A 119 -1.50 -8.55 -16.59
CA ASN A 119 -0.24 -8.87 -17.27
C ASN A 119 0.36 -7.70 -18.07
N ILE A 120 0.07 -6.46 -17.69
CA ILE A 120 0.74 -5.29 -18.28
C ILE A 120 2.21 -5.30 -17.83
N PRO A 121 3.18 -5.06 -18.74
CA PRO A 121 4.60 -5.05 -18.39
C PRO A 121 4.95 -4.05 -17.28
N ASN A 122 5.85 -4.43 -16.37
CA ASN A 122 6.32 -3.57 -15.27
C ASN A 122 6.86 -2.21 -15.75
N SER A 123 7.48 -2.17 -16.93
CA SER A 123 8.00 -0.96 -17.57
C SER A 123 6.90 0.05 -17.90
N GLU A 124 5.74 -0.42 -18.36
CA GLU A 124 4.57 0.40 -18.67
C GLU A 124 3.82 0.83 -17.41
N LEU A 125 3.82 -0.01 -16.37
CA LEU A 125 3.25 0.31 -15.06
C LEU A 125 4.12 1.26 -14.24
N GLY A 126 5.34 1.56 -14.71
CA GLY A 126 6.30 2.40 -13.99
C GLY A 126 6.79 1.79 -12.68
N ILE A 127 6.61 0.48 -12.45
CA ILE A 127 7.03 -0.23 -11.23
C ILE A 127 8.55 -0.16 -11.05
N SER A 128 9.29 -0.16 -12.16
CA SER A 128 10.74 0.09 -12.25
C SER A 128 11.19 1.41 -11.64
N ARG A 129 10.29 2.37 -11.44
CA ARG A 129 10.62 3.69 -10.92
C ARG A 129 10.40 3.82 -9.42
N ASN A 130 9.71 2.88 -8.78
CA ASN A 130 9.31 2.99 -7.37
C ASN A 130 9.41 1.68 -6.54
N ILE A 131 9.44 0.48 -7.12
CA ILE A 131 9.32 -0.77 -6.32
C ILE A 131 10.08 -1.99 -6.88
N GLU A 132 10.70 -1.93 -8.06
CA GLU A 132 11.16 -3.14 -8.80
C GLU A 132 12.18 -4.01 -8.06
N GLU A 133 13.08 -3.46 -7.26
CA GLU A 133 14.04 -4.26 -6.47
C GLU A 133 13.38 -4.98 -5.26
N ARG A 134 12.18 -4.54 -4.84
CA ARG A 134 11.56 -4.90 -3.55
C ARG A 134 10.27 -5.70 -3.69
N LEU A 135 9.66 -5.72 -4.87
CA LEU A 135 8.59 -6.66 -5.19
C LEU A 135 9.18 -8.02 -5.52
N SER A 136 9.17 -8.94 -4.55
CA SER A 136 9.45 -10.34 -4.87
C SER A 136 8.33 -10.89 -5.75
N LYS A 137 8.65 -11.72 -6.75
CA LYS A 137 7.64 -12.45 -7.54
C LYS A 137 6.63 -13.17 -6.63
N LYS A 138 7.08 -13.69 -5.48
CA LYS A 138 6.26 -14.42 -4.51
C LYS A 138 5.18 -13.56 -3.84
N THR A 139 5.46 -12.27 -3.60
CA THR A 139 4.56 -11.29 -2.98
C THR A 139 3.34 -10.97 -3.86
N VAL A 140 3.51 -11.06 -5.18
CA VAL A 140 2.50 -10.65 -6.16
C VAL A 140 1.84 -11.87 -6.84
N LEU A 141 2.54 -13.01 -6.91
CA LEU A 141 2.02 -14.27 -7.47
C LEU A 141 0.81 -14.83 -6.73
N THR A 142 0.58 -14.48 -5.46
CA THR A 142 -0.65 -14.88 -4.75
C THR A 142 -1.91 -14.21 -5.30
N ALA A 143 -1.79 -13.11 -6.06
CA ALA A 143 -2.93 -12.49 -6.75
C ALA A 143 -3.28 -13.20 -8.08
N THR A 144 -2.28 -13.61 -8.87
CA THR A 144 -2.51 -14.14 -10.23
C THR A 144 -2.75 -15.65 -10.32
N VAL A 145 -2.46 -16.45 -9.30
CA VAL A 145 -2.40 -17.93 -9.41
C VAL A 145 -3.77 -18.66 -9.51
N ARG A 146 -4.91 -17.98 -9.63
CA ARG A 146 -6.21 -18.67 -9.83
C ARG A 146 -7.07 -18.21 -11.01
N GLY A 147 -6.59 -17.26 -11.82
CA GLY A 147 -7.35 -16.77 -12.99
C GLY A 147 -6.98 -17.40 -14.33
N GLY A 148 -5.99 -18.30 -14.38
CA GLY A 148 -5.34 -18.71 -15.63
C GLY A 148 -5.15 -20.21 -15.85
N GLU A 149 -5.73 -21.09 -15.02
CA GLU A 149 -5.75 -22.53 -15.28
C GLU A 149 -7.10 -23.13 -14.86
N ASN A 150 -7.85 -23.62 -15.88
CA ASN A 150 -9.11 -24.38 -15.85
C ASN A 150 -10.43 -23.60 -15.78
N GLY A 151 -11.09 -23.46 -16.94
CA GLY A 151 -12.50 -23.10 -17.08
C GLY A 151 -12.83 -22.45 -18.42
#